data_AF-A0AAW8KEC8-F1
#
_entry.id   AF-A0AAW8KEC8-F1
#
_cell.length_a   1.000
_cell.length_b   1.000
_cell.length_c   1.000
_cell.angle_alpha   90.00
_cell.angle_beta   90.00
_cell.angle_gamma   90.00
#
_symmetry.space_group_name_H-M   'P 1'
#
loop_
_entity.id
_entity.type
_entity.pdbx_description
1 polymer ?
#
loop_
_entity_poly.entity_id
_entity_poly.type
_entity_poly.pdbx_seq_one_letter_code
_entity_poly.pdbx_strand_id
1 'polypeptide(L)'
;YEEEIEVDVNSNNPYLYFNKKEIINSGKEFSVKQPEDYIKGSVKGNISVSVYPIISADQRLAELIRYPYGCGEQTVSAVFPQIYIEMLT
;
A
#
# COMPACT_ATOMS: atom_id res chain seq x y z
N TYR A 1 -26.03 33.46 8.55
CA TYR A 1 -25.23 32.40 9.19
C TYR A 1 -25.36 31.20 8.30
N GLU A 2 -24.32 30.88 7.53
CA GLU A 2 -24.23 29.64 6.75
C GLU A 2 -23.46 28.64 7.61
N GLU A 3 -24.04 27.45 7.79
CA GLU A 3 -23.37 26.31 8.40
C GLU A 3 -22.88 25.41 7.28
N GLU A 4 -21.55 25.27 7.14
CA GLU A 4 -20.92 24.26 6.31
C GLU A 4 -20.63 23.01 7.14
N ILE A 5 -20.94 21.85 6.57
CA ILE A 5 -20.72 20.55 7.20
C ILE A 5 -19.91 19.71 6.20
N GLU A 6 -18.70 19.31 6.58
CA GLU A 6 -17.90 18.39 5.79
C GLU A 6 -18.31 16.95 6.09
N VAL A 7 -18.52 16.17 5.03
CA VAL A 7 -18.82 14.74 5.12
C VAL A 7 -17.84 13.99 4.23
N ASP A 8 -17.07 13.09 4.83
CA ASP A 8 -16.13 12.25 4.10
C ASP A 8 -16.87 11.16 3.33
N VAL A 9 -16.53 11.03 2.04
CA VAL A 9 -17.05 9.99 1.16
C VAL A 9 -15.95 8.97 0.90
N ASN A 10 -16.23 7.71 1.23
CA ASN A 10 -15.32 6.59 0.97
C ASN A 10 -15.96 5.58 0.03
N SER A 11 -15.13 4.93 -0.80
CA SER A 11 -15.57 3.80 -1.61
C SER A 11 -15.85 2.58 -0.74
N ASN A 12 -16.92 1.83 -1.05
CA ASN A 12 -17.23 0.57 -0.38
C ASN A 12 -16.33 -0.60 -0.86
N ASN A 13 -15.56 -0.40 -1.94
CA ASN A 13 -14.69 -1.43 -2.49
C ASN A 13 -13.32 -1.39 -1.81
N PRO A 14 -12.74 -2.54 -1.40
CA PRO A 14 -11.39 -2.56 -0.85
C PRO A 14 -10.35 -2.11 -1.88
N TYR A 15 -9.20 -1.66 -1.38
CA TYR A 15 -8.08 -1.29 -2.21
C TYR A 15 -7.46 -2.53 -2.87
N LEU A 16 -7.18 -2.41 -4.16
CA LEU A 16 -6.43 -3.42 -4.92
C LEU A 16 -4.95 -3.04 -4.95
N TYR A 17 -4.10 -4.04 -4.77
CA TYR A 17 -2.65 -3.88 -4.79
C TYR A 17 -2.04 -4.75 -5.88
N PHE A 18 -1.12 -4.18 -6.66
CA PHE A 18 -0.39 -4.87 -7.72
C PHE A 18 1.10 -4.71 -7.47
N ASN A 19 1.77 -5.80 -7.11
CA ASN A 19 3.20 -5.83 -6.91
C ASN A 19 3.88 -6.69 -7.99
N LYS A 20 4.85 -6.12 -8.69
CA LYS A 20 5.70 -6.85 -9.65
C LYS A 20 7.15 -6.69 -9.24
N LYS A 21 7.79 -7.80 -8.88
CA LYS A 21 9.21 -7.86 -8.55
C LYS A 21 9.93 -8.68 -9.61
N GLU A 22 10.94 -8.09 -10.22
CA GLU A 22 11.74 -8.74 -11.25
C GLU A 22 13.22 -8.38 -11.07
N ILE A 23 14.10 -9.37 -11.25
CA ILE A 23 15.55 -9.13 -11.29
C ILE A 23 15.92 -8.85 -12.74
N ILE A 24 16.33 -7.62 -13.02
CA ILE A 24 16.60 -7.13 -14.37
C ILE A 24 18.11 -7.22 -14.62
N ASN A 25 18.51 -7.94 -15.67
CA ASN A 25 19.89 -7.98 -16.13
C ASN A 25 20.17 -6.80 -17.08
N SER A 26 21.44 -6.44 -17.26
CA SER A 26 21.85 -5.33 -18.14
C SER A 26 21.19 -5.42 -19.54
N GLY A 27 20.62 -4.31 -19.99
CA GLY A 27 19.97 -4.18 -21.30
C GLY A 27 18.53 -4.67 -21.39
N LYS A 28 17.91 -5.11 -20.29
CA LYS A 28 16.48 -5.48 -20.26
C LYS A 28 15.59 -4.32 -19.80
N GLU A 29 14.39 -4.26 -20.37
CA GLU A 29 13.36 -3.28 -20.04
C GLU A 29 12.32 -3.87 -19.09
N PHE A 30 11.81 -3.04 -18.17
CA PHE A 30 10.74 -3.40 -17.24
C PHE A 30 9.50 -2.56 -17.53
N SER A 31 8.40 -3.23 -17.87
CA SER A 31 7.11 -2.60 -18.12
C SER A 31 6.09 -3.02 -17.07
N VAL A 32 5.35 -2.02 -16.58
CA VAL A 32 4.20 -2.16 -15.68
C VAL A 32 2.99 -1.56 -16.38
N LYS A 33 1.90 -2.31 -16.43
CA LYS A 33 0.61 -1.82 -16.94
C LYS A 33 -0.33 -1.58 -15.77
N GLN A 34 -0.98 -0.43 -15.78
CA GLN A 34 -2.03 -0.10 -14.83
C GLN A 34 -3.33 -0.85 -15.22
N PRO A 35 -4.12 -1.35 -14.25
CA PRO A 35 -5.44 -1.91 -14.53
C PRO A 35 -6.36 -0.87 -15.17
N GLU A 36 -7.32 -1.32 -15.98
CA GLU A 36 -8.30 -0.43 -16.63
C GLU A 36 -9.47 -0.11 -15.69
N ASP A 37 -9.86 -1.04 -14.82
CA ASP A 37 -10.91 -0.87 -13.81
C ASP A 37 -10.39 -0.25 -12.51
N TYR A 38 -10.37 1.08 -12.43
CA TYR A 38 -10.04 1.82 -11.21
C TYR A 38 -10.84 3.13 -11.08
N ILE A 39 -10.92 3.66 -9.86
CA ILE A 39 -11.55 4.95 -9.58
C ILE A 39 -10.54 6.07 -9.87
N LYS A 40 -10.91 7.03 -10.73
CA LYS A 40 -10.01 8.14 -11.09
C LYS A 40 -9.53 8.88 -9.83
N GLY A 41 -8.21 9.02 -9.69
CA GLY A 41 -7.57 9.65 -8.53
C GLY A 41 -7.31 8.72 -7.34
N SER A 42 -7.77 7.47 -7.36
CA SER A 42 -7.51 6.50 -6.28
C SER A 42 -6.20 5.73 -6.45
N VAL A 43 -5.54 5.85 -7.60
CA VAL A 43 -4.33 5.07 -7.94
C VAL A 43 -3.10 5.74 -7.37
N LYS A 44 -2.30 4.96 -6.64
CA LYS A 44 -0.97 5.31 -6.16
C LYS A 44 -0.01 4.19 -6.53
N GLY A 45 1.21 4.52 -6.94
CA GLY A 45 2.22 3.55 -7.33
C GLY A 45 3.61 4.04 -6.94
N ASN A 46 4.46 3.11 -6.53
CA ASN A 46 5.85 3.35 -6.20
C ASN A 46 6.73 2.38 -7.00
N ILE A 47 7.89 2.85 -7.47
CA ILE A 47 8.88 2.01 -8.14
C ILE A 47 10.16 2.08 -7.34
N SER A 48 10.61 0.93 -6.86
CA SER A 48 11.84 0.79 -6.08
C SER A 48 12.86 0.00 -6.89
N VAL A 49 14.07 0.55 -7.01
CA VAL A 49 15.21 -0.09 -7.68
C VAL A 49 16.32 -0.24 -6.65
N SER A 50 16.82 -1.46 -6.49
CA SER A 50 17.92 -1.76 -5.57
C SER A 50 18.83 -2.81 -6.18
N VAL A 51 20.11 -2.70 -5.87
CA VAL A 51 21.11 -3.73 -6.17
C VAL A 51 21.02 -4.93 -5.21
N TYR A 52 20.30 -4.76 -4.10
CA TYR A 52 20.03 -5.81 -3.11
C TYR A 52 18.59 -6.32 -3.24
N PRO A 53 18.29 -7.53 -2.73
CA PRO A 53 16.93 -8.06 -2.74
C PRO A 53 15.92 -7.11 -2.06
N ILE A 54 14.96 -6.61 -2.83
CA ILE A 54 13.90 -5.73 -2.30
C ILE A 54 12.88 -6.58 -1.53
N ILE A 55 12.56 -6.18 -0.30
CA ILE A 55 11.46 -6.77 0.47
C ILE A 55 10.21 -5.91 0.21
N SER A 56 9.22 -6.46 -0.48
CA SER A 56 7.95 -5.77 -0.79
C SER A 56 6.98 -5.83 0.39
N ALA A 57 7.40 -5.28 1.54
CA ALA A 57 6.62 -5.26 2.77
C ALA A 57 5.59 -4.12 2.80
N ASP A 58 5.70 -3.15 1.90
CA ASP A 58 4.87 -1.95 1.78
C ASP A 58 3.37 -2.27 1.65
N GLN A 59 3.02 -3.23 0.80
CA GLN A 59 1.64 -3.68 0.64
C GLN A 59 1.07 -4.24 1.95
N ARG A 60 1.79 -5.19 2.58
CA ARG A 60 1.35 -5.85 3.82
C ARG A 60 1.23 -4.86 4.96
N LEU A 61 2.14 -3.91 5.04
CA LEU A 61 2.08 -2.83 6.03
C LEU A 61 0.86 -1.94 5.81
N ALA A 62 0.59 -1.54 4.57
CA ALA A 62 -0.58 -0.73 4.23
C ALA A 62 -1.91 -1.45 4.54
N GLU A 63 -1.97 -2.77 4.32
CA GLU A 63 -3.12 -3.59 4.72
C GLU A 63 -3.34 -3.60 6.24
N LEU A 64 -2.26 -3.78 7.02
CA LEU A 64 -2.32 -3.84 8.48
C LEU A 64 -2.70 -2.48 9.10
N ILE A 65 -2.20 -1.36 8.57
CA ILE A 65 -2.55 -0.01 9.03
C ILE A 65 -4.03 0.29 8.79
N ARG A 66 -4.58 -0.17 7.67
CA ARG A 66 -5.98 0.13 7.26
C ARG A 66 -6.98 -0.87 7.82
N TYR A 67 -6.55 -1.79 8.66
CA TYR A 67 -7.39 -2.87 9.15
C TYR A 67 -8.51 -2.28 10.03
N PRO A 68 -9.80 -2.46 9.68
CA PRO A 68 -10.88 -1.66 10.27
C PRO A 68 -11.44 -2.24 11.57
N TYR A 69 -10.97 -3.41 12.01
CA TYR A 69 -11.53 -4.14 13.15
C TYR A 69 -10.58 -4.13 14.35
N GLY A 70 -11.16 -4.23 15.55
CA GLY A 70 -10.48 -4.03 16.83
C GLY A 70 -10.33 -5.27 17.72
N CYS A 71 -10.34 -6.49 17.18
CA CYS A 71 -10.01 -7.66 18.00
C CYS A 71 -8.57 -7.54 18.51
N GLY A 72 -8.25 -8.15 19.66
CA GLY A 72 -6.94 -8.02 20.30
C GLY A 72 -5.80 -8.45 19.36
N GLU A 73 -5.97 -9.57 18.67
CA GLU A 73 -5.03 -10.12 17.70
C GLU A 73 -4.80 -9.18 16.51
N GLN A 74 -5.85 -8.49 16.07
CA GLN A 74 -5.81 -7.58 14.93
C GLN A 74 -5.10 -6.27 15.32
N THR A 75 -5.38 -5.78 16.53
CA THR A 75 -4.70 -4.61 17.10
C THR A 75 -3.21 -4.87 17.25
N VAL A 76 -2.83 -6.03 17.80
CA VAL A 76 -1.42 -6.43 17.93
C VAL A 76 -0.76 -6.55 16.55
N SER A 77 -1.45 -7.15 15.57
CA SER A 77 -0.93 -7.30 14.21
C SER A 77 -0.71 -5.95 13.50
N ALA A 78 -1.53 -4.94 13.78
CA ALA A 78 -1.40 -3.60 13.20
C ALA A 78 -0.26 -2.78 13.83
N VAL A 79 -0.10 -2.87 15.15
CA VAL A 79 0.91 -2.08 15.90
C VAL A 79 2.31 -2.69 15.82
N PHE A 80 2.42 -4.02 15.81
CA PHE A 80 3.72 -4.71 15.77
C PHE A 80 4.66 -4.21 14.65
N PRO A 81 4.26 -4.12 13.38
CA PRO A 81 5.18 -3.64 12.35
C PRO A 81 5.56 -2.17 12.51
N GLN A 82 4.74 -1.33 13.16
CA GLN A 82 5.05 0.10 13.38
C GLN A 82 6.24 0.29 14.33
N ILE A 83 6.35 -0.53 15.38
CA ILE A 83 7.44 -0.44 16.36
C ILE A 83 8.76 -1.05 15.85
N TYR A 84 8.71 -1.93 14.85
CA TYR A 84 9.90 -2.58 14.28
C TYR A 84 10.36 -1.93 12.96
N ILE A 85 9.63 -0.95 12.43
CA ILE A 85 9.98 -0.36 11.12
C ILE A 85 11.31 0.38 11.15
N GLU A 86 11.68 0.98 12.29
CA GLU A 86 12.98 1.61 12.50
C GLU A 86 14.14 0.62 12.47
N MET A 87 13.90 -0.68 12.68
CA MET A 87 14.93 -1.71 12.54
C MET A 87 15.13 -2.19 11.09
N LEU A 88 14.22 -1.82 10.18
CA LEU A 88 14.25 -2.22 8.76
C LEU A 88 14.74 -1.11 7.82
N THR A 89 14.94 0.10 8.33
CA THR A 89 15.44 1.28 7.58
C THR A 89 16.87 1.62 7.99
#